data_AF-A0A024SKS0-F1
#
_entry.id   AF-A0A024SKS0-F1
#
_cell.length_a   1.000
_cell.length_b   1.000
_cell.length_c   1.000
_cell.angle_alpha   90.00
_cell.angle_beta   90.00
_cell.angle_gamma   90.00
#
_symmetry.space_group_name_H-M   'P 1'
#
loop_
_entity.id
_entity.type
_entity.pdbx_description
1 polymer ?
#
loop_
_entity_poly.entity_id
_entity_poly.type
_entity_poly.pdbx_seq_one_letter_code
_entity_poly.pdbx_strand_id
1 'polypeptide(L)'
;MDQLLTNLWTRGGWFRAFTPPVVEAAPKGTPILNVPSDVLLLIGDHLQESDALSFKLACRSTFALFPHTYKTLSPSAKQDFLANIERDPLGKGTVLCHVCNKLHPFQETAGPHSKVEVDDAAAGKSLKAGKCVSRDRFAPAGNPFTLSYTHARLAMNRHFYGPEHGIPLANLCVEQSERRDAVAIRCSTSAKIMDDELFLRRTYVLTVADADVADFRSCTGPRDLKLCEHTSLFAAASPFRHSIPELQKKPAAGDDGLVPCREAPGSCGLCLMDYDITIEHCADETSYRIVIRATHQLGSCRSPRDWKWARFTECYRMHVFYPSRPNRRGSVYGPGAVQKRWADDEMEACAVLDGGSSRGLFGLSFLG
;
A
#
# COMPACT_ATOMS: atom_id res chain seq x y z
N MET A 1 -24.37 5.43 -19.07
CA MET A 1 -23.39 5.91 -18.07
C MET A 1 -22.21 4.94 -17.88
N ASP A 2 -22.38 3.63 -18.11
CA ASP A 2 -21.30 2.65 -17.88
C ASP A 2 -20.15 2.62 -18.91
N GLN A 3 -20.35 3.14 -20.13
CA GLN A 3 -19.29 3.17 -21.17
C GLN A 3 -18.37 4.40 -21.09
N LEU A 4 -18.72 5.43 -20.32
CA LEU A 4 -17.85 6.60 -20.09
C LEU A 4 -16.84 6.34 -18.97
N LEU A 5 -17.20 5.51 -17.98
CA LEU A 5 -16.31 5.14 -16.88
C LEU A 5 -15.24 4.14 -17.29
N THR A 6 -15.46 3.31 -18.30
CA THR A 6 -14.47 2.33 -18.79
C THR A 6 -13.37 2.97 -19.66
N ASN A 7 -13.66 4.08 -20.33
CA ASN A 7 -12.70 4.74 -21.22
C ASN A 7 -11.76 5.75 -20.52
N LEU A 8 -12.01 6.07 -19.24
CA LEU A 8 -11.15 6.95 -18.44
C LEU A 8 -9.99 6.21 -17.73
N TRP A 9 -10.00 4.88 -17.73
CA TRP A 9 -8.99 4.06 -17.04
C TRP A 9 -7.83 3.61 -17.94
N THR A 10 -7.96 3.75 -19.26
CA THR A 10 -6.96 3.30 -20.24
C THR A 10 -5.96 4.37 -20.69
N ARG A 11 -6.10 5.62 -20.25
CA ARG A 11 -5.13 6.69 -20.52
C ARG A 11 -4.47 7.14 -19.22
N GLY A 12 -3.24 6.66 -19.01
CA GLY A 12 -2.35 7.19 -17.99
C GLY A 12 -2.25 8.71 -18.09
N GLY A 13 -2.43 9.38 -16.95
CA GLY A 13 -2.32 10.84 -16.89
C GLY A 13 -3.20 11.48 -15.83
N TRP A 14 -2.97 11.16 -14.56
CA TRP A 14 -3.39 12.04 -13.46
C TRP A 14 -2.12 12.63 -12.82
N PHE A 15 -1.36 13.38 -13.62
CA PHE A 15 -0.43 14.35 -13.04
C PHE A 15 -1.29 15.52 -12.56
N ARG A 16 -1.33 15.75 -11.25
CA ARG A 16 -1.69 17.07 -10.74
C ARG A 16 -0.79 18.06 -11.48
N ALA A 17 -1.39 18.94 -12.28
CA ALA A 17 -0.73 20.19 -12.65
C ALA A 17 -0.62 21.00 -11.36
N PHE A 18 0.41 20.70 -10.57
CA PHE A 18 0.89 21.64 -9.57
C PHE A 18 1.28 22.87 -10.36
N THR A 19 0.46 23.93 -10.32
CA THR A 19 0.97 25.27 -10.50
C THR A 19 2.15 25.38 -9.55
N PRO A 20 3.40 25.49 -10.05
CA PRO A 20 4.53 25.61 -9.15
C PRO A 20 4.25 26.84 -8.28
N PRO A 21 4.43 26.75 -6.96
CA PRO A 21 4.45 27.96 -6.15
C PRO A 21 5.47 28.90 -6.81
N VAL A 22 5.11 30.17 -6.96
CA VAL A 22 6.07 31.20 -7.32
C VAL A 22 7.20 31.07 -6.32
N VAL A 23 8.34 30.52 -6.76
CA VAL A 23 9.52 30.34 -5.93
C VAL A 23 10.08 31.75 -5.76
N GLU A 24 9.62 32.46 -4.74
CA GLU A 24 10.41 33.53 -4.16
C GLU A 24 11.78 32.93 -3.89
N ALA A 25 12.80 33.49 -4.56
CA ALA A 25 14.16 32.98 -4.48
C ALA A 25 14.57 32.96 -3.01
N ALA A 26 14.69 31.75 -2.45
CA ALA A 26 15.16 31.56 -1.09
C ALA A 26 16.44 32.40 -0.88
N PRO A 27 16.60 33.09 0.26
CA PRO A 27 17.81 33.85 0.52
C PRO A 27 18.99 32.89 0.32
N LYS A 28 19.85 33.21 -0.66
CA LYS A 28 21.03 32.40 -0.98
C LYS A 28 21.99 32.56 0.19
N GLY A 29 21.80 31.74 1.22
CA GLY A 29 22.74 31.61 2.32
C GLY A 29 24.12 31.27 1.80
N THR A 30 25.14 31.58 2.59
CA THR A 30 26.52 31.19 2.29
C THR A 30 26.59 29.68 2.07
N PRO A 31 27.11 29.19 0.93
CA PRO A 31 27.31 27.77 0.69
C PRO A 31 28.06 27.12 1.84
N ILE A 32 27.63 25.94 2.30
CA ILE A 32 28.21 25.28 3.47
C ILE A 32 29.73 25.08 3.36
N LEU A 33 30.26 24.92 2.15
CA LEU A 33 31.70 24.75 1.90
C LEU A 33 32.52 26.03 2.06
N ASN A 34 31.88 27.19 2.20
CA ASN A 34 32.56 28.47 2.41
C ASN A 34 32.75 28.81 3.91
N VAL A 35 32.28 27.96 4.82
CA VAL A 35 32.55 28.12 6.25
C VAL A 35 33.94 27.55 6.60
N PRO A 36 34.60 28.02 7.68
CA PRO A 36 35.87 27.47 8.12
C PRO A 36 35.80 25.97 8.43
N SER A 37 36.92 25.26 8.24
CA SER A 37 37.01 23.82 8.52
C SER A 37 36.62 23.46 9.94
N ASP A 38 36.94 24.31 10.92
CA ASP A 38 36.61 24.08 12.33
C ASP A 38 35.09 24.06 12.57
N VAL A 39 34.34 24.90 11.83
CA VAL A 39 32.87 24.89 11.87
C VAL A 39 32.32 23.63 11.23
N LEU A 40 32.91 23.16 10.11
CA LEU A 40 32.49 21.89 9.49
C LEU A 40 32.75 20.70 10.40
N LEU A 41 33.88 20.67 11.10
CA LEU A 41 34.20 19.64 12.08
C LEU A 41 33.23 19.67 13.26
N LEU A 42 32.92 20.85 13.79
CA LEU A 42 31.95 21.02 14.87
C LEU A 42 30.55 20.56 14.45
N ILE A 43 30.12 20.84 13.22
CA ILE A 43 28.88 20.28 12.67
C ILE A 43 28.95 18.76 12.67
N GLY A 44 30.05 18.19 12.18
CA GLY A 44 30.27 16.74 12.14
C GLY A 44 30.18 16.06 13.51
N ASP A 45 30.70 16.69 14.57
CA ASP A 45 30.64 16.19 15.94
C ASP A 45 29.21 16.11 16.49
N HIS A 46 28.28 16.90 15.94
CA HIS A 46 26.87 16.90 16.31
C HIS A 46 25.99 15.99 15.42
N LEU A 47 26.56 15.40 14.35
CA LEU A 47 25.82 14.50 13.47
C LEU A 47 25.81 13.06 14.02
N GLN A 48 24.72 12.35 13.77
CA GLN A 48 24.66 10.90 13.97
C GLN A 48 25.59 10.19 12.97
N GLU A 49 26.01 8.95 13.27
CA GLU A 49 26.96 8.20 12.41
C GLU A 49 26.53 8.14 10.93
N SER A 50 25.23 7.94 10.67
CA SER A 50 24.68 7.88 9.30
C SER A 50 24.81 9.21 8.57
N ASP A 51 24.52 10.31 9.27
CA ASP A 51 24.48 11.65 8.68
C ASP A 51 25.89 12.22 8.54
N ALA A 52 26.78 11.93 9.50
CA ALA A 52 28.20 12.22 9.41
C ALA A 52 28.84 11.51 8.20
N LEU A 53 28.46 10.26 7.93
CA LEU A 53 28.91 9.55 6.75
C LEU A 53 28.34 10.15 5.46
N SER A 54 27.06 10.49 5.41
CA SER A 54 26.47 11.20 4.27
C SER A 54 27.18 12.53 4.02
N PHE A 55 27.47 13.30 5.07
CA PHE A 55 28.17 14.57 4.99
C PHE A 55 29.61 14.41 4.48
N LYS A 56 30.32 13.41 5.01
CA LYS A 56 31.66 13.02 4.54
C LYS A 56 31.67 12.64 3.06
N LEU A 57 30.65 11.95 2.57
CA LEU A 57 30.56 11.48 1.19
C LEU A 57 29.97 12.51 0.22
N ALA A 58 29.48 13.65 0.71
CA ALA A 58 28.85 14.66 -0.12
C ALA A 58 29.79 15.27 -1.16
N CYS A 59 31.07 15.50 -0.82
CA CYS A 59 32.07 15.99 -1.76
C CYS A 59 33.51 15.63 -1.38
N ARG A 60 34.46 15.92 -2.27
CA ARG A 60 35.89 15.66 -2.04
C ARG A 60 36.45 16.43 -0.84
N SER A 61 35.99 17.66 -0.61
CA SER A 61 36.47 18.50 0.49
C SER A 61 36.03 17.96 1.85
N THR A 62 34.75 17.62 2.01
CA THR A 62 34.26 16.99 3.24
C THR A 62 34.89 15.61 3.45
N PHE A 63 35.07 14.84 2.37
CA PHE A 63 35.76 13.55 2.45
C PHE A 63 37.18 13.66 3.03
N ALA A 64 37.93 14.70 2.65
CA ALA A 64 39.28 14.96 3.14
C ALA A 64 39.30 15.48 4.59
N LEU A 65 38.28 16.24 5.00
CA LEU A 65 38.18 16.82 6.34
C LEU A 65 37.88 15.79 7.43
N PHE A 66 37.15 14.72 7.12
CA PHE A 66 36.79 13.69 8.10
C PHE A 66 37.64 12.42 7.90
N PRO A 67 38.80 12.28 8.59
CA PRO A 67 39.71 11.14 8.39
C PRO A 67 39.17 9.82 8.95
N HIS A 68 38.09 9.84 9.75
CA HIS A 68 37.52 8.64 10.35
C HIS A 68 37.07 7.63 9.28
N THR A 69 37.76 6.50 9.22
CA THR A 69 37.40 5.38 8.36
C THR A 69 36.38 4.53 9.10
N TYR A 70 35.11 4.60 8.69
CA TYR A 70 34.09 3.68 9.17
C TYR A 70 34.41 2.27 8.67
N LYS A 71 35.15 1.48 9.48
CA LYS A 71 35.48 0.10 9.12
C LYS A 71 34.22 -0.77 8.99
N THR A 72 33.24 -0.55 9.87
CA THR A 72 31.92 -1.20 9.84
C THR A 72 30.90 -0.33 10.56
N LEU A 73 29.84 0.09 9.87
CA LEU A 73 28.68 0.71 10.51
C LEU A 73 27.87 -0.33 11.30
N SER A 74 27.23 0.12 12.38
CA SER A 74 26.19 -0.68 13.02
C SER A 74 25.05 -0.98 12.03
N PRO A 75 24.33 -2.11 12.17
CA PRO A 75 23.23 -2.44 11.26
C PRO A 75 22.14 -1.36 11.19
N SER A 76 21.83 -0.69 12.31
CA SER A 76 20.88 0.44 12.35
C SER A 76 21.43 1.66 11.62
N ALA A 77 22.64 2.12 11.95
CA ALA A 77 23.24 3.29 11.30
C ALA A 77 23.41 3.07 9.79
N LYS A 78 23.72 1.83 9.37
CA LYS A 78 23.76 1.45 7.95
C LYS A 78 22.38 1.58 7.30
N GLN A 79 21.32 1.15 7.98
CA GLN A 79 19.97 1.23 7.44
C GLN A 79 19.53 2.68 7.24
N ASP A 80 19.82 3.55 8.20
CA ASP A 80 19.52 4.98 8.12
C ASP A 80 20.35 5.66 7.01
N PHE A 81 21.64 5.33 6.93
CA PHE A 81 22.51 5.81 5.85
C PHE A 81 22.03 5.37 4.45
N LEU A 82 21.63 4.12 4.28
CA LEU A 82 21.09 3.66 2.99
C LEU A 82 19.74 4.30 2.66
N ALA A 83 18.91 4.61 3.66
CA ALA A 83 17.67 5.36 3.46
C ALA A 83 17.95 6.82 3.02
N ASN A 84 19.04 7.42 3.49
CA ASN A 84 19.50 8.72 3.02
C ASN A 84 19.93 8.65 1.55
N ILE A 85 20.72 7.64 1.16
CA ILE A 85 21.14 7.44 -0.24
C ILE A 85 19.93 7.21 -1.16
N GLU A 86 18.97 6.38 -0.75
CA GLU A 86 17.76 6.07 -1.54
C GLU A 86 16.98 7.34 -1.96
N ARG A 87 16.97 8.36 -1.10
CA ARG A 87 16.35 9.67 -1.35
C ARG A 87 17.22 10.59 -2.22
N ASP A 88 18.53 10.43 -2.15
CA ASP A 88 19.49 11.29 -2.84
C ASP A 88 19.50 11.01 -4.36
N PRO A 89 19.83 11.98 -5.23
CA PRO A 89 20.03 11.72 -6.66
C PRO A 89 20.98 10.57 -7.00
N LEU A 90 21.90 10.20 -6.11
CA LEU A 90 22.76 9.02 -6.25
C LEU A 90 22.02 7.69 -6.10
N GLY A 91 20.87 7.68 -5.42
CA GLY A 91 20.03 6.51 -5.20
C GLY A 91 19.01 6.21 -6.29
N LYS A 92 18.98 6.98 -7.38
CA LYS A 92 18.06 6.78 -8.51
C LYS A 92 18.08 5.33 -9.02
N GLY A 93 16.89 4.78 -9.28
CA GLY A 93 16.75 3.39 -9.73
C GLY A 93 17.07 2.33 -8.67
N THR A 94 17.26 2.72 -7.40
CA THR A 94 17.51 1.79 -6.30
C THR A 94 16.49 1.92 -5.17
N VAL A 95 16.32 0.85 -4.39
CA VAL A 95 15.42 0.78 -3.24
C VAL A 95 16.08 0.07 -2.06
N LEU A 96 15.84 0.59 -0.85
CA LEU A 96 16.33 -0.03 0.37
C LEU A 96 15.53 -1.30 0.72
N CYS A 97 16.23 -2.43 0.80
CA CYS A 97 15.70 -3.65 1.38
C CYS A 97 16.03 -3.73 2.87
N HIS A 98 14.99 -3.70 3.71
CA HIS A 98 15.13 -3.80 5.17
C HIS A 98 15.54 -5.20 5.65
N VAL A 99 15.37 -6.25 4.83
CA VAL A 99 15.72 -7.64 5.19
C VAL A 99 17.23 -7.88 5.13
N CYS A 100 17.88 -7.42 4.07
CA CYS A 100 19.32 -7.64 3.86
C CYS A 100 20.18 -6.40 4.15
N ASN A 101 19.54 -5.25 4.40
CA ASN A 101 20.18 -3.96 4.62
C ASN A 101 21.12 -3.57 3.45
N LYS A 102 20.56 -3.58 2.24
CA LYS A 102 21.23 -3.21 0.98
C LYS A 102 20.26 -2.46 0.06
N LEU A 103 20.82 -1.69 -0.85
CA LEU A 103 20.12 -1.11 -1.98
C LEU A 103 20.05 -2.13 -3.11
N HIS A 104 18.85 -2.33 -3.65
CA HIS A 104 18.62 -3.18 -4.82
C HIS A 104 18.15 -2.32 -5.99
N PRO A 105 18.54 -2.66 -7.23
CA PRO A 105 17.89 -2.07 -8.39
C PRO A 105 16.42 -2.50 -8.43
N PHE A 106 15.57 -1.68 -9.02
CA PHE A 106 14.17 -2.04 -9.30
C PHE A 106 13.81 -1.73 -10.75
N GLN A 107 12.78 -2.41 -11.24
CA GLN A 107 12.18 -2.14 -12.55
C GLN A 107 10.95 -1.25 -12.38
N GLU A 108 10.76 -0.25 -13.23
CA GLU A 108 9.60 0.66 -13.14
C GLU A 108 8.26 -0.06 -13.34
N THR A 109 8.26 -1.22 -14.02
CA THR A 109 7.09 -2.10 -14.24
C THR A 109 6.87 -3.10 -13.10
N ALA A 110 7.68 -3.06 -12.04
CA ALA A 110 7.53 -3.98 -10.91
C ALA A 110 6.18 -3.77 -10.21
N GLY A 111 5.52 -4.86 -9.86
CA GLY A 111 4.23 -4.85 -9.19
C GLY A 111 3.85 -6.22 -8.61
N PRO A 112 2.66 -6.35 -7.99
CA PRO A 112 2.21 -7.56 -7.31
C PRO A 112 2.13 -8.83 -8.18
N HIS A 113 2.07 -8.68 -9.52
CA HIS A 113 2.02 -9.79 -10.48
C HIS A 113 3.29 -9.97 -11.28
N SER A 114 4.26 -9.07 -11.13
CA SER A 114 5.58 -9.30 -11.70
C SER A 114 6.10 -10.60 -11.08
N LYS A 115 6.44 -11.58 -11.91
CA LYS A 115 7.43 -12.57 -11.48
C LYS A 115 8.59 -11.71 -11.02
N VAL A 116 8.95 -11.79 -9.75
CA VAL A 116 10.17 -11.14 -9.28
C VAL A 116 11.28 -11.89 -9.98
N GLU A 117 11.57 -11.48 -11.21
CA GLU A 117 12.76 -11.83 -11.96
C GLU A 117 13.87 -11.17 -11.18
N VAL A 118 14.31 -11.88 -10.14
CA VAL A 118 15.67 -11.70 -9.69
C VAL A 118 16.52 -12.27 -10.82
N ASP A 119 16.77 -11.44 -11.82
CA ASP A 119 17.83 -11.67 -12.80
C ASP A 119 19.15 -11.66 -12.06
N ASP A 120 19.53 -12.84 -11.57
CA ASP A 120 20.89 -13.20 -11.16
C ASP A 120 21.33 -14.49 -11.88
N ALA A 121 20.69 -14.83 -13.00
CA ALA A 121 21.08 -15.97 -13.83
C ALA A 121 22.44 -15.76 -14.52
N ALA A 122 22.92 -14.52 -14.62
CA ALA A 122 24.25 -14.20 -15.13
C ALA A 122 25.38 -14.31 -14.08
N ALA A 123 25.05 -14.45 -12.78
CA ALA A 123 26.04 -14.38 -11.69
C ALA A 123 26.19 -15.66 -10.84
N GLY A 124 25.50 -16.76 -11.18
CA GLY A 124 25.69 -18.06 -10.52
C GLY A 124 25.47 -18.07 -9.01
N LYS A 125 24.79 -17.07 -8.44
CA LYS A 125 24.53 -16.92 -7.00
C LYS A 125 23.02 -16.96 -6.69
N SER A 126 22.37 -18.01 -7.16
CA SER A 126 21.03 -18.39 -6.69
C SER A 126 21.08 -18.69 -5.19
N LEU A 127 20.29 -17.97 -4.36
CA LEU A 127 19.76 -18.34 -3.01
C LEU A 127 19.60 -17.17 -2.00
N LYS A 128 20.02 -15.93 -2.29
CA LYS A 128 19.88 -14.79 -1.33
C LYS A 128 18.82 -13.74 -1.69
N ALA A 129 18.56 -13.48 -2.97
CA ALA A 129 17.61 -12.45 -3.37
C ALA A 129 16.13 -12.85 -3.17
N GLY A 130 15.77 -14.12 -3.39
CA GLY A 130 14.42 -14.63 -3.09
C GLY A 130 14.02 -14.56 -1.60
N LYS A 131 15.00 -14.43 -0.68
CA LYS A 131 14.76 -14.23 0.75
C LYS A 131 14.38 -12.78 1.10
N CYS A 132 14.75 -11.82 0.25
CA CYS A 132 14.52 -10.40 0.50
C CYS A 132 13.08 -9.97 0.22
N VAL A 133 12.37 -10.68 -0.66
CA VAL A 133 10.98 -10.36 -1.06
C VAL A 133 9.94 -11.22 -0.33
N SER A 134 10.36 -12.35 0.25
CA SER A 134 9.45 -13.31 0.90
C SER A 134 9.14 -13.01 2.36
N ARG A 135 10.01 -12.28 3.06
CA ARG A 135 9.74 -11.75 4.41
C ARG A 135 9.06 -10.38 4.24
N ASP A 136 7.85 -10.21 4.77
CA ASP A 136 7.06 -8.97 4.72
C ASP A 136 6.24 -8.78 3.43
N ARG A 137 5.59 -9.85 2.96
CA ARG A 137 4.57 -9.80 1.91
C ARG A 137 3.18 -10.07 2.47
N PHE A 138 2.20 -9.30 2.01
CA PHE A 138 0.80 -9.64 2.08
C PHE A 138 0.49 -10.63 0.97
N ALA A 139 0.26 -11.89 1.35
CA ALA A 139 -0.17 -12.95 0.45
C ALA A 139 -1.15 -13.85 1.21
N PRO A 140 -2.38 -13.36 1.48
CA PRO A 140 -3.38 -14.15 2.18
C PRO A 140 -3.58 -15.48 1.48
N ALA A 141 -3.74 -16.55 2.25
CA ALA A 141 -4.15 -17.83 1.69
C ALA A 141 -5.39 -17.65 0.82
N GLY A 142 -5.41 -18.27 -0.36
CA GLY A 142 -6.49 -18.11 -1.31
C GLY A 142 -6.57 -16.71 -1.95
N ASN A 143 -5.55 -15.87 -1.87
CA ASN A 143 -5.51 -14.60 -2.58
C ASN A 143 -4.24 -14.51 -3.45
N PRO A 144 -4.36 -14.57 -4.79
CA PRO A 144 -3.21 -14.50 -5.71
C PRO A 144 -2.46 -13.16 -5.68
N PHE A 145 -3.04 -12.11 -5.07
CA PHE A 145 -2.38 -10.82 -4.94
C PHE A 145 -1.29 -10.85 -3.87
N THR A 146 -0.06 -10.66 -4.32
CA THR A 146 1.12 -10.64 -3.46
C THR A 146 1.73 -9.25 -3.41
N LEU A 147 1.44 -8.48 -2.36
CA LEU A 147 2.05 -7.16 -2.16
C LEU A 147 3.22 -7.26 -1.18
N SER A 148 4.43 -7.02 -1.66
CA SER A 148 5.62 -6.90 -0.80
C SER A 148 5.77 -5.49 -0.22
N TYR A 149 6.47 -5.37 0.90
CA TYR A 149 6.86 -4.08 1.45
C TYR A 149 7.67 -3.24 0.45
N THR A 150 8.50 -3.89 -0.36
CA THR A 150 9.28 -3.24 -1.42
C THR A 150 8.36 -2.56 -2.44
N HIS A 151 7.28 -3.21 -2.88
CA HIS A 151 6.33 -2.59 -3.81
C HIS A 151 5.68 -1.34 -3.21
N ALA A 152 5.25 -1.42 -1.95
CA ALA A 152 4.64 -0.30 -1.25
C ALA A 152 5.64 0.85 -1.04
N ARG A 153 6.88 0.54 -0.63
CA ARG A 153 7.94 1.53 -0.50
C ARG A 153 8.29 2.20 -1.82
N LEU A 154 8.36 1.45 -2.92
CA LEU A 154 8.61 2.01 -4.26
C LEU A 154 7.51 2.98 -4.68
N ALA A 155 6.23 2.62 -4.48
CA ALA A 155 5.12 3.53 -4.78
C ALA A 155 5.21 4.82 -3.96
N MET A 156 5.56 4.72 -2.68
CA MET A 156 5.75 5.88 -1.81
C MET A 156 7.01 6.69 -2.13
N ASN A 157 8.13 6.05 -2.48
CA ASN A 157 9.34 6.74 -2.92
C ASN A 157 9.07 7.59 -4.17
N ARG A 158 8.26 7.08 -5.11
CA ARG A 158 7.85 7.86 -6.28
C ARG A 158 7.07 9.11 -5.89
N HIS A 159 6.16 8.99 -4.92
CA HIS A 159 5.39 10.11 -4.38
C HIS A 159 6.27 11.16 -3.71
N PHE A 160 7.25 10.74 -2.90
CA PHE A 160 8.10 11.67 -2.15
C PHE A 160 9.27 12.26 -2.95
N TYR A 161 9.89 11.48 -3.83
CA TYR A 161 11.17 11.82 -4.47
C TYR A 161 11.07 11.92 -5.99
N GLY A 162 9.90 11.61 -6.57
CA GLY A 162 9.62 11.71 -8.00
C GLY A 162 9.81 10.40 -8.78
N PRO A 163 9.52 10.44 -10.11
CA PRO A 163 9.44 9.26 -10.97
C PRO A 163 10.65 8.32 -10.95
N GLU A 164 11.86 8.85 -10.80
CA GLU A 164 13.11 8.08 -10.88
C GLU A 164 13.40 7.23 -9.62
N HIS A 165 12.65 7.42 -8.55
CA HIS A 165 12.85 6.75 -7.26
C HIS A 165 11.83 5.64 -6.98
N GLY A 166 10.89 5.39 -7.88
CA GLY A 166 9.88 4.37 -7.62
C GLY A 166 8.95 4.02 -8.78
N ILE A 167 7.97 3.17 -8.47
CA ILE A 167 7.00 2.66 -9.44
C ILE A 167 5.73 3.52 -9.46
N PRO A 168 5.05 3.64 -10.60
CA PRO A 168 3.72 4.24 -10.67
C PRO A 168 2.73 3.52 -9.74
N LEU A 169 1.81 4.29 -9.14
CA LEU A 169 0.77 3.74 -8.28
C LEU A 169 -0.14 2.74 -9.02
N ALA A 170 -0.32 2.95 -10.33
CA ALA A 170 -1.05 2.05 -11.22
C ALA A 170 -0.49 0.62 -11.24
N ASN A 171 0.78 0.40 -10.94
CA ASN A 171 1.36 -0.93 -10.86
C ASN A 171 0.79 -1.76 -9.70
N LEU A 172 0.24 -1.11 -8.67
CA LEU A 172 -0.46 -1.77 -7.57
C LEU A 172 -1.93 -2.07 -7.90
N CYS A 173 -2.47 -1.41 -8.94
CA CYS A 173 -3.83 -1.59 -9.42
C CYS A 173 -3.88 -2.78 -10.36
N VAL A 174 -4.51 -3.87 -9.92
CA VAL A 174 -4.53 -5.12 -10.67
C VAL A 174 -5.91 -5.71 -10.68
N GLU A 175 -6.30 -6.19 -11.86
CA GLU A 175 -7.48 -6.98 -12.08
C GLU A 175 -7.13 -8.44 -12.30
N GLN A 176 -7.93 -9.31 -11.72
CA GLN A 176 -7.78 -10.75 -11.86
C GLN A 176 -9.14 -11.41 -11.84
N SER A 177 -9.29 -12.46 -12.65
CA SER A 177 -10.42 -13.37 -12.57
C SER A 177 -9.90 -14.78 -12.37
N GLU A 178 -10.52 -15.51 -11.45
CA GLU A 178 -10.19 -16.88 -11.11
C GLU A 178 -11.50 -17.66 -10.92
N ARG A 179 -11.55 -18.91 -11.38
CA ARG A 179 -12.63 -19.82 -11.04
C ARG A 179 -12.11 -20.80 -9.99
N ARG A 180 -12.80 -20.89 -8.85
CA ARG A 180 -12.49 -21.83 -7.78
C ARG A 180 -13.68 -22.72 -7.51
N ASP A 181 -13.57 -23.97 -7.92
CA ASP A 181 -14.64 -24.95 -7.80
C ASP A 181 -15.95 -24.36 -8.39
N ALA A 182 -16.97 -24.20 -7.54
CA ALA A 182 -18.28 -23.63 -7.90
C ALA A 182 -18.33 -22.09 -7.98
N VAL A 183 -17.29 -21.39 -7.53
CA VAL A 183 -17.30 -19.92 -7.39
C VAL A 183 -16.47 -19.25 -8.48
N ALA A 184 -17.09 -18.32 -9.20
CA ALA A 184 -16.36 -17.39 -10.05
C ALA A 184 -15.96 -16.15 -9.24
N ILE A 185 -14.67 -15.83 -9.23
CA ILE A 185 -14.09 -14.73 -8.43
C ILE A 185 -13.48 -13.71 -9.38
N ARG A 186 -13.92 -12.46 -9.29
CA ARG A 186 -13.26 -11.31 -9.92
C ARG A 186 -12.71 -10.40 -8.83
N CYS A 187 -11.42 -10.13 -8.86
CA CYS A 187 -10.75 -9.21 -7.97
C CYS A 187 -10.28 -7.99 -8.77
N SER A 188 -10.52 -6.79 -8.27
CA SER A 188 -9.84 -5.59 -8.74
C SER A 188 -9.20 -4.85 -7.57
N THR A 189 -8.06 -4.20 -7.82
CA THR A 189 -7.33 -3.41 -6.82
C THR A 189 -7.21 -1.99 -7.31
N SER A 190 -7.44 -1.05 -6.42
CA SER A 190 -7.20 0.37 -6.62
C SER A 190 -6.34 0.89 -5.47
N ALA A 191 -5.46 1.83 -5.77
CA ALA A 191 -4.50 2.37 -4.83
C ALA A 191 -4.54 3.90 -4.83
N LYS A 192 -4.35 4.51 -3.66
CA LYS A 192 -4.32 5.96 -3.45
C LYS A 192 -3.27 6.33 -2.42
N ILE A 193 -2.79 7.56 -2.49
CA ILE A 193 -1.94 8.14 -1.45
C ILE A 193 -2.69 9.34 -0.88
N MET A 194 -2.97 9.30 0.42
CA MET A 194 -3.70 10.35 1.16
C MET A 194 -2.91 10.68 2.41
N ASP A 195 -2.60 11.96 2.61
CA ASP A 195 -1.79 12.46 3.73
C ASP A 195 -0.51 11.65 3.95
N ASP A 196 0.26 11.46 2.88
CA ASP A 196 1.54 10.74 2.88
C ASP A 196 1.45 9.27 3.34
N GLU A 197 0.26 8.67 3.25
CA GLU A 197 0.03 7.26 3.55
C GLU A 197 -0.60 6.53 2.36
N LEU A 198 -0.20 5.27 2.19
CA LEU A 198 -0.69 4.40 1.13
C LEU A 198 -2.00 3.73 1.54
N PHE A 199 -2.99 3.81 0.67
CA PHE A 199 -4.27 3.12 0.80
C PHE A 199 -4.50 2.17 -0.37
N LEU A 200 -5.16 1.04 -0.09
CA LEU A 200 -5.55 0.04 -1.08
C LEU A 200 -6.99 -0.36 -0.90
N ARG A 201 -7.80 -0.24 -1.95
CA ARG A 201 -9.15 -0.80 -2.00
C ARG A 201 -9.16 -1.99 -2.94
N ARG A 202 -9.48 -3.16 -2.40
CA ARG A 202 -9.70 -4.39 -3.17
C ARG A 202 -11.19 -4.69 -3.25
N THR A 203 -11.69 -4.84 -4.47
CA THR A 203 -13.07 -5.23 -4.73
C THR A 203 -13.09 -6.69 -5.16
N TYR A 204 -13.86 -7.50 -4.44
CA TYR A 204 -14.11 -8.90 -4.73
C TYR A 204 -15.55 -9.02 -5.23
N VAL A 205 -15.73 -9.62 -6.40
CA VAL A 205 -17.05 -9.98 -6.94
C VAL A 205 -17.07 -11.50 -7.04
N LEU A 206 -17.91 -12.14 -6.24
CA LEU A 206 -18.11 -13.59 -6.22
C LEU A 206 -19.46 -13.87 -6.87
N THR A 207 -19.51 -14.86 -7.75
CA THR A 207 -20.74 -15.42 -8.28
C THR A 207 -20.85 -16.88 -7.89
N VAL A 208 -21.95 -17.23 -7.24
CA VAL A 208 -22.22 -18.56 -6.67
C VAL A 208 -23.61 -19.00 -7.12
N ALA A 209 -23.74 -20.18 -7.72
CA ALA A 209 -25.07 -20.70 -8.07
C ALA A 209 -25.83 -21.13 -6.81
N ASP A 210 -27.16 -21.06 -6.84
CA ASP A 210 -28.02 -21.42 -5.70
C ASP A 210 -27.80 -22.86 -5.23
N ALA A 211 -27.60 -23.78 -6.19
CA ALA A 211 -27.29 -25.17 -5.93
C ALA A 211 -25.94 -25.38 -5.20
N ASP A 212 -25.01 -24.43 -5.33
CA ASP A 212 -23.64 -24.55 -4.84
C ASP A 212 -23.42 -23.77 -3.52
N VAL A 213 -24.44 -23.13 -2.96
CA VAL A 213 -24.27 -22.29 -1.75
C VAL A 213 -23.83 -23.13 -0.54
N ALA A 214 -24.32 -24.36 -0.41
CA ALA A 214 -23.88 -25.27 0.65
C ALA A 214 -22.37 -25.56 0.54
N ASP A 215 -21.89 -25.84 -0.68
CA ASP A 215 -20.47 -26.07 -0.97
C ASP A 215 -19.64 -24.80 -0.72
N PHE A 216 -20.14 -23.64 -1.13
CA PHE A 216 -19.51 -22.35 -0.86
C PHE A 216 -19.35 -22.09 0.64
N ARG A 217 -20.35 -22.40 1.47
CA ARG A 217 -20.28 -22.28 2.94
C ARG A 217 -19.32 -23.29 3.57
N SER A 218 -19.14 -24.45 2.96
CA SER A 218 -18.22 -25.49 3.44
C SER A 218 -16.74 -25.16 3.19
N CYS A 219 -16.45 -24.16 2.34
CA CYS A 219 -15.10 -23.74 2.00
C CYS A 219 -14.36 -23.15 3.21
N THR A 220 -13.61 -24.00 3.91
CA THR A 220 -12.80 -23.63 5.08
C THR A 220 -11.31 -23.96 4.88
N GLY A 221 -10.42 -23.26 5.60
CA GLY A 221 -8.99 -23.59 5.61
C GLY A 221 -8.19 -22.98 4.46
N PRO A 222 -7.30 -23.72 3.75
CA PRO A 222 -6.48 -23.18 2.65
C PRO A 222 -7.27 -22.65 1.45
N ARG A 223 -8.54 -23.05 1.32
CA ARG A 223 -9.47 -22.61 0.27
C ARG A 223 -10.20 -21.30 0.61
N ASP A 224 -10.12 -20.88 1.87
CA ASP A 224 -10.83 -19.72 2.39
C ASP A 224 -10.22 -18.43 1.82
N LEU A 225 -11.04 -17.67 1.10
CA LEU A 225 -10.65 -16.35 0.60
C LEU A 225 -10.56 -15.41 1.80
N LYS A 226 -9.41 -14.75 1.94
CA LYS A 226 -9.20 -13.78 3.00
C LYS A 226 -9.19 -12.35 2.45
N LEU A 227 -9.90 -11.46 3.14
CA LEU A 227 -9.83 -10.02 2.87
C LEU A 227 -8.54 -9.42 3.40
N CYS A 228 -8.11 -9.88 4.58
CA CYS A 228 -6.79 -9.66 5.17
C CYS A 228 -6.38 -10.92 5.97
N GLU A 229 -5.15 -10.98 6.50
CA GLU A 229 -4.70 -12.17 7.25
C GLU A 229 -5.54 -12.52 8.49
N HIS A 230 -6.33 -11.56 8.97
CA HIS A 230 -7.17 -11.66 10.16
C HIS A 230 -8.67 -11.87 9.86
N THR A 231 -9.11 -11.63 8.63
CA THR A 231 -10.54 -11.66 8.24
C THR A 231 -10.75 -12.58 7.04
N SER A 232 -11.43 -13.68 7.31
CA SER A 232 -11.85 -14.72 6.38
C SER A 232 -13.29 -14.51 5.92
N LEU A 233 -13.72 -15.15 4.82
CA LEU A 233 -15.15 -15.14 4.45
C LEU A 233 -15.97 -15.88 5.51
N PHE A 234 -15.54 -17.10 5.85
CA PHE A 234 -16.24 -18.00 6.76
C PHE A 234 -15.52 -18.18 8.09
N ALA A 235 -16.26 -18.64 9.11
CA ALA A 235 -15.67 -18.95 10.40
C ALA A 235 -14.64 -20.08 10.24
N ALA A 236 -13.39 -19.80 10.60
CA ALA A 236 -12.34 -20.80 10.69
C ALA A 236 -12.26 -21.33 12.14
N ALA A 237 -11.64 -22.49 12.33
CA ALA A 237 -11.41 -23.09 13.66
C ALA A 237 -10.55 -22.23 14.62
N SER A 238 -10.04 -21.07 14.18
CA SER A 238 -9.23 -20.17 15.00
C SER A 238 -10.09 -19.07 15.64
N PRO A 239 -10.12 -18.95 16.98
CA PRO A 239 -10.89 -17.92 17.68
C PRO A 239 -10.34 -16.50 17.47
N PHE A 240 -9.16 -16.37 16.85
CA PHE A 240 -8.50 -15.09 16.57
C PHE A 240 -8.76 -14.57 15.17
N ARG A 241 -9.47 -15.34 14.33
CA ARG A 241 -9.90 -14.91 13.00
C ARG A 241 -11.33 -14.42 13.07
N HIS A 242 -11.57 -13.28 12.45
CA HIS A 242 -12.91 -12.76 12.24
C HIS A 242 -13.45 -13.32 10.92
N SER A 243 -14.74 -13.64 10.89
CA SER A 243 -15.47 -13.97 9.66
C SER A 243 -16.39 -12.82 9.27
N ILE A 244 -16.91 -12.85 8.05
CA ILE A 244 -17.91 -11.88 7.59
C ILE A 244 -19.29 -12.31 8.11
N PRO A 245 -19.92 -11.54 9.01
CA PRO A 245 -21.19 -11.93 9.63
C PRO A 245 -22.32 -12.18 8.63
N GLU A 246 -22.38 -11.37 7.56
CA GLU A 246 -23.40 -11.45 6.51
C GLU A 246 -23.36 -12.80 5.79
N LEU A 247 -22.18 -13.36 5.58
CA LEU A 247 -22.01 -14.68 4.98
C LEU A 247 -22.37 -15.81 5.96
N GLN A 248 -22.48 -15.55 7.26
CA GLN A 248 -22.91 -16.56 8.25
C GLN A 248 -24.43 -16.61 8.42
N LYS A 249 -25.16 -15.57 8.01
CA LYS A 249 -26.62 -15.52 8.15
C LYS A 249 -27.26 -16.60 7.29
N LYS A 250 -28.21 -17.34 7.85
CA LYS A 250 -29.07 -18.29 7.13
C LYS A 250 -30.50 -17.76 7.07
N PRO A 251 -31.27 -18.05 6.01
CA PRO A 251 -32.68 -17.72 5.93
C PRO A 251 -33.49 -18.38 7.04
N ALA A 252 -34.56 -17.71 7.48
CA ALA A 252 -35.42 -18.21 8.56
C ALA A 252 -36.14 -19.52 8.20
N ALA A 253 -36.28 -19.81 6.90
CA ALA A 253 -36.85 -21.05 6.38
C ALA A 253 -35.95 -22.27 6.61
N GLY A 254 -34.71 -22.08 7.09
CA GLY A 254 -33.77 -23.16 7.37
C GLY A 254 -33.04 -23.71 6.15
N ASP A 255 -33.14 -23.04 5.00
CA ASP A 255 -32.33 -23.35 3.82
C ASP A 255 -30.86 -22.94 3.99
N ASP A 256 -30.00 -23.38 3.07
CA ASP A 256 -28.57 -23.03 3.04
C ASP A 256 -28.27 -21.78 2.19
N GLY A 257 -29.27 -21.09 1.67
CA GLY A 257 -29.17 -19.88 0.85
C GLY A 257 -28.49 -18.72 1.54
N LEU A 258 -28.17 -17.67 0.79
CA LEU A 258 -27.56 -16.45 1.31
C LEU A 258 -28.64 -15.41 1.60
N VAL A 259 -28.51 -14.69 2.71
CA VAL A 259 -29.44 -13.60 3.04
C VAL A 259 -28.98 -12.33 2.31
N PRO A 260 -29.80 -11.73 1.43
CA PRO A 260 -29.44 -10.49 0.76
C PRO A 260 -29.16 -9.36 1.73
N CYS A 261 -28.17 -8.53 1.38
CA CYS A 261 -27.81 -7.34 2.14
C CYS A 261 -27.24 -6.29 1.20
N ARG A 262 -27.29 -5.02 1.62
CA ARG A 262 -26.78 -3.91 0.81
C ARG A 262 -25.80 -3.09 1.64
N GLU A 263 -24.57 -2.99 1.16
CA GLU A 263 -23.50 -2.18 1.74
C GLU A 263 -23.35 -2.36 3.25
N ALA A 264 -23.51 -3.59 3.74
CA ALA A 264 -23.40 -3.90 5.15
C ALA A 264 -21.94 -3.66 5.59
N PRO A 265 -21.69 -2.80 6.59
CA PRO A 265 -20.34 -2.40 6.95
C PRO A 265 -19.67 -3.42 7.87
N GLY A 266 -18.36 -3.54 7.74
CA GLY A 266 -17.52 -4.37 8.59
C GLY A 266 -16.10 -3.84 8.72
N SER A 267 -15.35 -4.42 9.64
CA SER A 267 -14.05 -3.90 10.06
C SER A 267 -13.17 -4.99 10.64
N CYS A 268 -11.87 -4.97 10.32
CA CYS A 268 -10.91 -5.79 11.02
C CYS A 268 -10.68 -5.24 12.43
N GLY A 269 -10.58 -6.11 13.43
CA GLY A 269 -10.20 -5.72 14.78
C GLY A 269 -8.68 -5.53 14.99
N LEU A 270 -7.83 -5.87 14.00
CA LEU A 270 -6.38 -5.90 14.18
C LEU A 270 -5.65 -4.93 13.23
N CYS A 271 -5.78 -5.11 11.92
CA CYS A 271 -5.23 -4.18 10.93
C CYS A 271 -6.23 -3.06 10.60
N LEU A 272 -5.76 -2.04 9.89
CA LEU A 272 -6.61 -0.96 9.38
C LEU A 272 -7.30 -1.35 8.08
N MET A 273 -8.18 -2.34 8.15
CA MET A 273 -9.08 -2.72 7.06
C MET A 273 -10.53 -2.45 7.48
N ASP A 274 -11.24 -1.68 6.65
CA ASP A 274 -12.70 -1.61 6.64
C ASP A 274 -13.23 -2.29 5.38
N TYR A 275 -14.46 -2.78 5.44
CA TYR A 275 -15.12 -3.30 4.25
C TYR A 275 -16.61 -3.02 4.26
N ASP A 276 -17.21 -3.06 3.09
CA ASP A 276 -18.65 -3.26 2.93
C ASP A 276 -18.92 -4.49 2.08
N ILE A 277 -20.06 -5.13 2.33
CA ILE A 277 -20.54 -6.29 1.59
C ILE A 277 -21.96 -6.05 1.07
N THR A 278 -22.20 -6.44 -0.17
CA THR A 278 -23.52 -6.51 -0.79
C THR A 278 -23.73 -7.93 -1.29
N ILE A 279 -24.87 -8.51 -0.94
CA ILE A 279 -25.32 -9.84 -1.40
C ILE A 279 -26.66 -9.62 -2.08
N GLU A 280 -26.75 -9.99 -3.35
CA GLU A 280 -27.95 -9.86 -4.16
C GLU A 280 -28.11 -11.08 -5.07
N HIS A 281 -29.34 -11.40 -5.45
CA HIS A 281 -29.58 -12.36 -6.52
C HIS A 281 -29.17 -11.74 -7.86
N CYS A 282 -28.60 -12.55 -8.74
CA CYS A 282 -28.47 -12.22 -10.14
C CYS A 282 -29.86 -12.12 -10.79
N ALA A 283 -29.93 -11.42 -11.93
CA ALA A 283 -31.19 -11.24 -12.67
C ALA A 283 -31.84 -12.55 -13.15
N ASP A 284 -31.08 -13.64 -13.17
CA ASP A 284 -31.57 -14.99 -13.49
C ASP A 284 -32.22 -15.69 -12.30
N GLU A 285 -32.15 -15.12 -11.08
CA GLU A 285 -32.62 -15.71 -9.81
C GLU A 285 -32.09 -17.14 -9.53
N THR A 286 -31.02 -17.56 -10.21
CA THR A 286 -30.41 -18.89 -10.03
C THR A 286 -29.01 -18.83 -9.43
N SER A 287 -28.52 -17.61 -9.19
CA SER A 287 -27.22 -17.36 -8.59
C SER A 287 -27.22 -16.12 -7.73
N TYR A 288 -26.28 -16.07 -6.80
CA TYR A 288 -25.97 -14.91 -5.98
C TYR A 288 -24.75 -14.17 -6.52
N ARG A 289 -24.83 -12.84 -6.48
CA ARG A 289 -23.70 -11.93 -6.64
C ARG A 289 -23.33 -11.36 -5.28
N ILE A 290 -22.07 -11.58 -4.87
CA ILE A 290 -21.51 -11.08 -3.62
C ILE A 290 -20.42 -10.08 -3.98
N VAL A 291 -20.59 -8.82 -3.59
CA VAL A 291 -19.62 -7.76 -3.80
C VAL A 291 -19.05 -7.34 -2.46
N ILE A 292 -17.74 -7.47 -2.28
CA ILE A 292 -17.03 -7.05 -1.07
C ILE A 292 -15.99 -6.01 -1.46
N ARG A 293 -16.06 -4.80 -0.89
CA ARG A 293 -15.06 -3.74 -1.08
C ARG A 293 -14.25 -3.58 0.20
N ALA A 294 -13.01 -4.08 0.21
CA ALA A 294 -12.12 -4.01 1.36
C ALA A 294 -11.07 -2.91 1.19
N THR A 295 -11.14 -1.88 2.03
CA THR A 295 -10.24 -0.72 2.03
C THR A 295 -9.23 -0.84 3.16
N HIS A 296 -7.95 -0.75 2.82
CA HIS A 296 -6.81 -0.90 3.71
C HIS A 296 -6.00 0.40 3.78
N GLN A 297 -5.55 0.75 4.97
CA GLN A 297 -4.56 1.81 5.21
C GLN A 297 -3.24 1.17 5.63
N LEU A 298 -2.22 1.32 4.80
CA LEU A 298 -0.92 0.63 4.95
C LEU A 298 0.14 1.48 5.67
N GLY A 299 -0.14 2.77 5.87
CA GLY A 299 0.77 3.74 6.48
C GLY A 299 1.74 4.36 5.48
N SER A 300 2.81 4.97 5.98
CA SER A 300 3.80 5.71 5.18
C SER A 300 4.75 4.83 4.36
N CYS A 301 4.75 3.52 4.63
CA CYS A 301 5.67 2.52 4.04
C CYS A 301 7.16 2.93 4.14
N ARG A 302 7.53 3.66 5.21
CA ARG A 302 8.92 4.04 5.52
C ARG A 302 9.65 3.04 6.40
N SER A 303 8.92 2.25 7.20
CA SER A 303 9.47 1.10 7.92
C SER A 303 8.52 -0.11 7.86
N PRO A 304 9.02 -1.34 7.64
CA PRO A 304 8.20 -2.54 7.73
C PRO A 304 7.77 -2.84 9.18
N ARG A 305 8.35 -2.13 10.16
CA ARG A 305 7.96 -2.18 11.58
C ARG A 305 6.84 -1.21 11.92
N ASP A 306 6.45 -0.33 10.99
CA ASP A 306 5.24 0.47 11.14
C ASP A 306 4.07 -0.47 11.46
N TRP A 307 3.31 -0.19 12.50
CA TRP A 307 2.30 -1.12 12.99
C TRP A 307 1.18 -1.34 11.98
N LYS A 308 0.86 -0.34 11.13
CA LYS A 308 -0.16 -0.45 10.08
C LYS A 308 0.26 -1.49 9.06
N TRP A 309 1.49 -1.39 8.56
CA TRP A 309 2.08 -2.38 7.65
C TRP A 309 2.27 -3.74 8.34
N ALA A 310 2.87 -3.75 9.53
CA ALA A 310 3.21 -4.97 10.24
C ALA A 310 1.96 -5.80 10.54
N ARG A 311 0.85 -5.17 10.99
CA ARG A 311 -0.44 -5.85 11.17
C ARG A 311 -1.02 -6.28 9.83
N PHE A 312 -0.95 -5.45 8.78
CA PHE A 312 -1.45 -5.83 7.46
C PHE A 312 -0.81 -7.13 6.92
N THR A 313 0.50 -7.29 7.07
CA THR A 313 1.25 -8.48 6.61
C THR A 313 1.38 -9.61 7.61
N GLU A 314 0.78 -9.49 8.80
CA GLU A 314 0.91 -10.47 9.87
C GLU A 314 0.17 -11.77 9.52
N CYS A 315 0.87 -12.66 8.82
CA CYS A 315 0.36 -14.01 8.58
C CYS A 315 0.28 -14.73 9.93
N TYR A 316 -0.93 -15.15 10.31
CA TYR A 316 -1.18 -15.88 11.55
C TYR A 316 -0.36 -17.18 11.57
N ARG A 317 0.81 -17.16 12.22
CA ARG A 317 1.47 -18.35 12.73
C ARG A 317 0.81 -18.67 14.06
N MET A 318 0.23 -19.86 14.20
CA MET A 318 -0.53 -20.31 15.39
C MET A 318 0.18 -20.12 16.74
N HIS A 319 1.48 -19.83 16.76
CA HIS A 319 2.30 -19.66 17.97
C HIS A 319 2.91 -18.27 18.14
N VAL A 320 2.52 -17.29 17.32
CA VAL A 320 3.13 -15.95 17.34
C VAL A 320 2.07 -14.87 17.15
N PHE A 321 1.05 -14.87 18.00
CA PHE A 321 0.30 -13.64 18.23
C PHE A 321 1.21 -12.71 19.03
N TYR A 322 1.46 -11.50 18.53
CA TYR A 322 2.16 -10.46 19.30
C TYR A 322 1.13 -9.55 19.98
N PRO A 323 0.64 -9.90 21.19
CA PRO A 323 -0.37 -9.10 21.90
C PRO A 323 0.12 -7.68 22.22
N SER A 324 1.44 -7.50 22.36
CA SER A 324 2.08 -6.22 22.69
C SER A 324 2.26 -5.27 21.51
N ARG A 325 2.03 -5.71 20.25
CA ARG A 325 2.12 -4.80 19.10
C ARG A 325 0.89 -3.89 19.06
N PRO A 326 1.05 -2.60 18.71
CA PRO A 326 -0.10 -1.74 18.43
C PRO A 326 -1.03 -2.37 17.39
N ASN A 327 -2.33 -2.14 17.54
CA ASN A 327 -3.37 -2.63 16.65
C ASN A 327 -4.54 -1.65 16.65
N ARG A 328 -5.52 -1.89 15.78
CA ARG A 328 -6.68 -1.00 15.66
C ARG A 328 -7.40 -0.77 17.01
N ARG A 329 -7.67 -1.81 17.80
CA ARG A 329 -8.42 -1.72 19.08
C ARG A 329 -7.79 -0.78 20.09
N GLY A 330 -6.46 -0.63 20.06
CA GLY A 330 -5.72 0.29 20.93
C GLY A 330 -5.36 1.63 20.27
N SER A 331 -5.94 1.93 19.12
CA SER A 331 -5.62 3.13 18.33
C SER A 331 -6.82 4.10 18.24
N VAL A 332 -6.57 5.30 17.72
CA VAL A 332 -7.62 6.30 17.45
C VAL A 332 -8.53 5.93 16.27
N TYR A 333 -8.21 4.88 15.52
CA TYR A 333 -8.95 4.48 14.33
C TYR A 333 -10.12 3.57 14.71
N GLY A 334 -11.31 4.14 14.82
CA GLY A 334 -12.55 3.39 14.99
C GLY A 334 -12.95 2.57 13.75
N PRO A 335 -13.88 1.60 13.89
CA PRO A 335 -14.51 0.93 12.75
C PRO A 335 -15.05 1.94 11.72
N GLY A 336 -14.83 1.66 10.42
CA GLY A 336 -15.30 2.52 9.32
C GLY A 336 -14.46 3.77 9.04
N ALA A 337 -13.47 4.10 9.88
CA ALA A 337 -12.65 5.31 9.71
C ALA A 337 -11.83 5.32 8.41
N VAL A 338 -11.33 4.16 7.97
CA VAL A 338 -10.54 4.01 6.74
C VAL A 338 -11.43 4.16 5.52
N GLN A 339 -12.61 3.54 5.55
CA GLN A 339 -13.58 3.64 4.46
C GLN A 339 -14.13 5.06 4.31
N LYS A 340 -14.44 5.72 5.42
CA LYS A 340 -14.86 7.13 5.42
C LYS A 340 -13.80 8.01 4.76
N ARG A 341 -12.55 7.89 5.18
CA ARG A 341 -11.44 8.69 4.64
C ARG A 341 -11.24 8.47 3.14
N TRP A 342 -11.41 7.23 2.67
CA TRP A 342 -11.38 6.92 1.24
C TRP A 342 -12.54 7.60 0.47
N ALA A 343 -13.75 7.55 1.02
CA ALA A 343 -14.93 8.16 0.40
C ALA A 343 -14.86 9.69 0.39
N ASP A 344 -14.39 10.30 1.48
CA ASP A 344 -14.19 11.75 1.59
C ASP A 344 -13.21 12.24 0.51
N ASP A 345 -12.11 11.52 0.27
CA ASP A 345 -11.18 11.81 -0.83
C ASP A 345 -11.80 11.64 -2.22
N GLU A 346 -12.64 10.60 -2.44
CA GLU A 346 -13.38 10.46 -3.71
C GLU A 346 -14.35 11.63 -3.94
N MET A 347 -15.04 12.07 -2.89
CA MET A 347 -15.99 13.17 -2.97
C MET A 347 -15.28 14.51 -3.21
N GLU A 348 -14.18 14.77 -2.52
CA GLU A 348 -13.36 15.97 -2.73
C GLU A 348 -12.82 16.02 -4.16
N ALA A 349 -12.31 14.88 -4.68
CA ALA A 349 -11.85 14.78 -6.05
C ALA A 349 -12.95 15.08 -7.08
N CYS A 350 -14.16 14.56 -6.88
CA CYS A 350 -15.31 14.84 -7.75
C CYS A 350 -15.73 16.32 -7.69
N ALA A 351 -15.76 16.93 -6.50
CA ALA A 351 -16.12 18.35 -6.34
C ALA A 351 -15.17 19.30 -7.09
N VAL A 352 -13.86 18.96 -7.14
CA VAL A 352 -12.88 19.72 -7.93
C VAL A 352 -13.16 19.61 -9.44
N LEU A 353 -13.61 18.45 -9.92
CA LEU A 353 -13.95 18.23 -11.33
C LEU A 353 -15.21 19.01 -11.74
N ASP A 354 -16.24 19.00 -10.91
CA ASP A 354 -17.49 19.71 -11.17
C ASP A 354 -17.32 21.25 -11.04
N GLY A 355 -16.38 21.70 -10.20
CA GLY A 355 -15.99 23.11 -10.07
C GLY A 355 -15.18 23.67 -11.26
N GLY A 356 -14.70 22.82 -12.18
CA GLY A 356 -13.99 23.22 -13.40
C GLY A 356 -14.88 23.77 -14.52
N SER A 357 -16.21 23.72 -14.37
CA SER A 357 -17.20 24.10 -15.40
C SER A 357 -18.06 25.33 -15.03
N SER A 358 -17.64 26.17 -14.08
CA SER A 358 -18.38 27.39 -13.71
C SER A 358 -17.51 28.63 -13.45
N ARG A 359 -16.41 28.79 -14.19
CA ARG A 359 -15.76 30.11 -14.34
C ARG A 359 -15.96 30.65 -15.75
N GLY A 360 -17.20 31.06 -16.02
CA GLY A 360 -17.59 31.83 -17.18
C GLY A 360 -18.40 33.06 -16.76
N LEU A 361 -17.70 34.19 -16.63
CA LEU A 361 -18.11 35.57 -16.95
C LEU A 361 -19.34 36.20 -16.26
N PHE A 362 -19.20 37.52 -16.07
CA PHE A 362 -20.13 38.53 -15.52
C PHE A 362 -20.16 38.64 -13.97
N GLY A 363 -19.75 39.75 -13.36
CA GLY A 363 -19.29 41.02 -13.92
C GLY A 363 -18.72 41.90 -12.81
N LEU A 364 -17.67 42.64 -13.14
CA LEU A 364 -17.26 43.83 -12.40
C LEU A 364 -17.64 45.05 -13.23
N SER A 365 -18.49 45.87 -12.60
CA SER A 365 -18.53 47.33 -12.63
C SER A 365 -19.01 48.03 -13.92
N PHE A 366 -20.06 48.84 -13.77
CA PHE A 366 -20.01 50.25 -14.20
C PHE A 366 -20.77 51.14 -13.21
N LEU A 367 -20.06 52.16 -12.73
CA LEU A 367 -20.60 53.42 -12.23
C LEU A 367 -21.29 54.17 -13.39
N GLY A 368 -22.41 54.81 -13.09
CA GLY A 368 -23.18 55.70 -13.97
C GLY A 368 -24.44 56.14 -13.25
#